data_AF-A0A1I0A561-F1
#
_entry.id   AF-A0A1I0A561-F1
#
_cell.length_a   1.000
_cell.length_b   1.000
_cell.length_c   1.000
_cell.angle_alpha   90.00
_cell.angle_beta   90.00
_cell.angle_gamma   90.00
#
_symmetry.space_group_name_H-M   'P 1'
#
loop_
_entity.id
_entity.type
_entity.pdbx_description
1 polymer ?
#
loop_
_entity_poly.entity_id
_entity_poly.type
_entity_poly.pdbx_seq_one_letter_code
_entity_poly.pdbx_strand_id
1 'polypeptide(L)'
;MKRIRCSWQCPKCNHRSNAAHRPAIGDCFLIFSSSITSKLGKWFLCVQSRYVVKRIFQKENLVYDSKKMGSEGTVLMFPFKRNLPNEYMND
;
A
#
# COMPACT_ATOMS: atom_id res chain seq x y z
N MET A 1 -0.54 -1.61 12.13
CA MET A 1 -0.77 -3.07 12.37
C MET A 1 0.44 -3.85 11.87
N LYS A 2 0.67 -5.09 12.33
CA LYS A 2 1.74 -5.97 11.81
C LYS A 2 1.15 -7.02 10.87
N ARG A 3 1.82 -7.31 9.75
CA ARG A 3 1.39 -8.36 8.82
C ARG A 3 1.75 -9.74 9.37
N ILE A 4 0.77 -10.61 9.54
CA ILE A 4 0.92 -12.00 9.99
C ILE A 4 0.29 -12.91 8.94
N ARG A 5 1.13 -13.72 8.27
CA ARG A 5 0.76 -14.57 7.11
C ARG A 5 0.10 -13.76 5.98
N CYS A 6 -1.22 -13.56 6.04
CA CYS A 6 -2.04 -12.88 5.05
C CYS A 6 -2.97 -11.81 5.65
N SER A 7 -2.94 -11.60 6.96
CA SER A 7 -3.77 -10.62 7.67
C SER A 7 -2.92 -9.59 8.40
N TRP A 8 -3.55 -8.50 8.81
CA TRP A 8 -2.97 -7.45 9.62
C TRP A 8 -3.51 -7.57 11.03
N GLN A 9 -2.62 -7.72 12.01
CA GLN A 9 -3.00 -7.77 13.41
C GLN A 9 -2.53 -6.51 14.14
N CYS A 10 -3.43 -5.88 14.90
CA CYS A 10 -3.06 -4.82 15.83
C CYS A 10 -2.31 -5.44 17.03
N PRO A 11 -1.08 -4.99 17.35
CA PRO A 11 -0.36 -5.53 18.50
C PRO A 11 -0.93 -5.08 19.86
N LYS A 12 -1.80 -4.05 19.89
CA LYS A 12 -2.39 -3.52 21.13
C LYS A 12 -3.72 -4.21 21.48
N CYS A 13 -4.64 -4.30 20.52
CA CYS A 13 -5.99 -4.84 20.73
C CYS A 13 -6.23 -6.23 20.11
N ASN A 14 -5.22 -6.83 19.45
CA ASN A 14 -5.31 -8.10 18.72
C ASN A 14 -6.36 -8.17 17.58
N HIS A 15 -7.01 -7.07 17.23
CA HIS A 15 -7.91 -7.00 16.09
C HIS A 15 -7.20 -7.40 14.80
N ARG A 16 -7.85 -8.23 13.99
CA ARG A 16 -7.34 -8.74 12.71
C ARG A 16 -8.15 -8.19 11.54
N SER A 17 -7.46 -7.67 10.54
CA SER A 17 -8.07 -7.19 9.30
C SER A 17 -7.30 -7.69 8.09
N ASN A 18 -8.02 -8.17 7.07
CA ASN A 18 -7.41 -8.58 5.79
C ASN A 18 -7.23 -7.42 4.81
N ALA A 19 -7.83 -6.26 5.11
CA ALA A 19 -7.88 -5.10 4.24
C ALA A 19 -7.19 -3.86 4.83
N ALA A 20 -6.54 -3.97 6.00
CA ALA A 20 -5.89 -2.82 6.64
C ALA A 20 -4.73 -2.20 5.84
N HIS A 21 -4.25 -2.86 4.78
CA HIS A 21 -3.32 -2.22 3.84
C HIS A 21 -3.99 -1.15 2.99
N ARG A 22 -5.30 -1.20 2.72
CA ARG A 22 -6.02 -0.20 1.93
C ARG A 22 -5.95 1.21 2.53
N PRO A 23 -6.36 1.43 3.82
CA PRO A 23 -6.21 2.74 4.45
C PRO A 23 -4.77 3.20 4.47
N ALA A 24 -3.86 2.30 4.87
CA ALA A 24 -2.45 2.61 4.95
C ALA A 24 -1.87 3.03 3.57
N ILE A 25 -2.30 2.41 2.48
CA ILE A 25 -1.89 2.82 1.14
C ILE A 25 -2.40 4.23 0.83
N GLY A 26 -3.68 4.52 1.13
CA GLY A 26 -4.25 5.86 0.99
C GLY A 26 -3.48 6.92 1.77
N ASP A 27 -3.20 6.65 3.05
CA ASP A 27 -2.41 7.54 3.91
C ASP A 27 -1.00 7.77 3.34
N CYS A 28 -0.37 6.72 2.81
CA CYS A 28 0.96 6.82 2.21
C CYS A 28 0.96 7.74 0.97
N PHE A 29 -0.09 7.69 0.14
CA PHE A 29 -0.23 8.61 -0.99
C PHE A 29 -0.46 10.06 -0.54
N LEU A 30 -1.20 10.28 0.55
CA LEU A 30 -1.42 11.62 1.12
C LEU A 30 -0.12 12.20 1.70
N ILE A 31 0.72 11.39 2.34
CA ILE A 31 1.94 11.85 3.02
C ILE A 31 3.10 12.07 2.05
N PHE A 32 3.33 11.15 1.11
CA PHE A 32 4.58 11.14 0.33
C PHE A 32 4.45 11.76 -1.06
N SER A 33 3.50 11.30 -1.88
CA SER A 33 3.16 11.87 -3.20
C SER A 33 2.12 10.98 -3.89
N SER A 34 1.72 11.35 -5.12
CA SER A 34 0.93 10.51 -6.04
C SER A 34 1.63 9.22 -6.52
N SER A 35 2.88 8.99 -6.10
CA SER A 35 3.64 7.80 -6.45
C SER A 35 4.28 7.13 -5.23
N ILE A 36 4.18 5.80 -5.15
CA ILE A 36 4.75 5.00 -4.08
C ILE A 36 5.74 4.00 -4.66
N THR A 37 6.90 3.88 -4.02
CA THR A 37 7.85 2.83 -4.38
C THR A 37 7.64 1.54 -3.59
N SER A 38 8.09 0.39 -4.12
CA SER A 38 8.07 -0.86 -3.36
C SER A 38 8.92 -0.81 -2.08
N LYS A 39 9.99 0.00 -2.05
CA LYS A 39 10.78 0.29 -0.85
C LYS A 39 9.97 1.09 0.18
N LEU A 40 9.29 2.14 -0.27
CA LEU A 40 8.42 2.95 0.59
C LEU A 40 7.25 2.12 1.13
N GLY A 41 6.56 1.36 0.27
CA GLY A 41 5.49 0.46 0.68
C GLY A 41 5.95 -0.62 1.66
N LYS A 42 7.18 -1.12 1.51
CA LYS A 42 7.80 -2.07 2.47
C LYS A 42 7.89 -1.44 3.86
N TRP A 43 8.45 -0.24 3.93
CA TRP A 43 8.62 0.50 5.18
C TRP A 43 7.26 0.88 5.79
N PHE A 44 6.40 1.54 5.01
CA PHE A 44 5.12 2.06 5.48
C PHE A 44 4.15 0.96 5.92
N LEU A 45 4.03 -0.10 5.13
CA LEU A 45 3.19 -1.25 5.45
C LEU A 45 3.87 -2.19 6.44
N CYS A 46 5.09 -1.94 6.93
CA CYS A 46 5.78 -2.88 7.83
C CYS A 46 5.87 -4.32 7.25
N VAL A 47 6.07 -4.44 5.94
CA VAL A 47 6.25 -5.71 5.24
C VAL A 47 7.74 -5.96 5.06
N GLN A 48 8.23 -7.19 5.15
CA GLN A 48 9.67 -7.46 4.99
C GLN A 48 10.10 -7.69 3.54
N SER A 49 9.20 -8.21 2.71
CA SER A 49 9.48 -8.62 1.33
C SER A 49 8.91 -7.64 0.31
N ARG A 50 9.77 -7.12 -0.57
CA ARG A 50 9.36 -6.28 -1.70
C ARG A 50 8.39 -6.99 -2.65
N TYR A 51 8.49 -8.31 -2.77
CA TYR A 51 7.60 -9.12 -3.62
C TYR A 51 6.19 -9.24 -3.03
N VAL A 52 6.08 -9.24 -1.70
CA VAL A 52 4.78 -9.20 -1.03
C VAL A 52 4.12 -7.84 -1.26
N VAL A 53 4.88 -6.75 -1.11
CA VAL A 53 4.39 -5.39 -1.39
C VAL A 53 3.91 -5.27 -2.84
N LYS A 54 4.69 -5.77 -3.80
CA LYS A 54 4.31 -5.80 -5.22
C LYS A 54 2.98 -6.54 -5.44
N ARG A 55 2.78 -7.71 -4.80
CA ARG A 55 1.52 -8.46 -4.89
C ARG A 55 0.34 -7.73 -4.26
N ILE A 56 0.53 -7.07 -3.11
CA ILE A 56 -0.51 -6.25 -2.47
C ILE A 56 -0.94 -5.15 -3.44
N PHE A 57 0.02 -4.45 -4.01
CA PHE A 57 -0.25 -3.36 -4.93
C PHE A 57 -0.92 -3.80 -6.24
N GLN A 58 -0.51 -4.95 -6.79
CA GLN A 58 -1.18 -5.57 -7.94
C GLN A 58 -2.64 -5.93 -7.60
N LYS A 59 -2.90 -6.44 -6.39
CA LYS A 59 -4.25 -6.77 -5.92
C LYS A 59 -5.14 -5.53 -5.77
N GLU A 60 -4.57 -4.39 -5.40
CA GLU A 60 -5.28 -3.11 -5.28
C GLU A 60 -5.31 -2.31 -6.60
N ASN A 61 -5.00 -2.94 -7.74
CA ASN A 61 -5.03 -2.32 -9.08
C ASN A 61 -4.20 -1.02 -9.21
N LEU A 62 -3.11 -0.90 -8.45
CA LEU A 62 -2.21 0.25 -8.58
C LEU A 62 -1.40 0.15 -9.87
N VAL A 63 -1.39 1.24 -10.66
CA VAL A 63 -0.79 1.27 -11.99
C VAL A 63 0.73 1.24 -11.90
N TYR A 64 1.34 0.34 -12.66
CA TYR A 64 2.78 0.14 -12.74
C TYR A 64 3.38 0.96 -13.87
N ASP A 65 4.36 1.81 -13.56
CA ASP A 65 5.19 2.47 -14.57
C ASP A 65 6.60 1.88 -14.57
N SER A 66 6.94 1.13 -15.62
CA SER A 66 8.29 0.57 -15.85
C SER A 66 9.29 1.58 -16.40
N LYS A 67 8.89 2.80 -16.78
CA LYS A 67 9.77 3.71 -17.53
C LYS A 67 10.95 4.27 -16.74
N LYS A 68 10.96 4.17 -15.40
CA LYS A 68 12.11 4.56 -14.58
C LYS A 68 12.98 3.35 -14.24
N MET A 69 13.53 2.70 -15.27
CA MET A 69 14.46 1.58 -15.09
C MET A 69 15.91 2.11 -14.95
N GLY A 70 16.14 2.85 -13.87
CA GLY A 70 17.44 2.97 -13.24
C GLY A 70 17.35 2.19 -11.93
N SER A 71 18.29 1.28 -11.71
CA SER A 71 18.38 0.38 -10.55
C SER A 71 17.75 0.95 -9.27
N GLU A 72 16.78 0.20 -8.73
CA GLU A 72 16.26 0.29 -7.35
C GLU A 72 14.95 1.03 -7.01
N GLY A 73 13.92 1.01 -7.87
CA GLY A 73 12.58 1.37 -7.40
C GLY A 73 11.45 1.14 -8.39
N THR A 74 10.55 0.21 -8.08
CA THR A 74 9.23 0.14 -8.75
C THR A 74 8.44 1.38 -8.35
N VAL A 75 8.03 2.23 -9.29
CA VAL A 75 7.15 3.38 -9.03
C VAL A 75 5.73 2.98 -9.40
N LEU A 76 4.83 3.01 -8.43
CA LEU A 76 3.40 2.85 -8.68
C LEU A 76 2.73 4.20 -8.59
N MET A 77 2.01 4.55 -9.64
CA MET A 77 1.21 5.76 -9.68
C MET A 77 -0.20 5.41 -9.25
N PHE A 78 -0.79 6.28 -8.43
CA PHE A 78 -2.24 6.24 -8.27
C PHE A 78 -2.85 6.52 -9.65
N PRO A 79 -3.81 5.71 -10.14
CA PRO A 79 -4.59 6.15 -11.29
C PRO A 79 -5.28 7.45 -10.89
N PHE A 80 -4.78 8.57 -11.43
CA PHE A 80 -5.41 9.87 -11.28
C PHE A 80 -6.69 9.86 -12.13
N LYS A 81 -7.75 9.26 -11.59
CA LYS A 81 -9.14 9.74 -11.60
C LYS A 81 -10.10 8.67 -11.09
N ARG A 82 -10.78 9.08 -10.01
CA ARG A 82 -12.11 8.70 -9.52
C ARG A 82 -12.22 7.41 -8.70
N ASN A 83 -12.83 7.63 -7.53
CA ASN A 83 -13.30 6.68 -6.53
C ASN A 83 -12.23 6.17 -5.57
N LEU A 84 -11.74 7.10 -4.72
CA LEU A 84 -11.52 6.71 -3.32
C LEU A 84 -12.84 6.09 -2.83
N PRO A 85 -12.84 4.86 -2.30
CA PRO A 85 -14.05 4.27 -1.75
C PRO A 85 -14.62 5.22 -0.70
N ASN A 86 -15.94 5.39 -0.70
CA ASN A 86 -16.71 6.25 0.21
C ASN A 86 -16.55 5.87 1.70
N GLU A 87 -15.75 4.84 1.98
CA GLU A 87 -15.38 4.31 3.29
C GLU A 87 -14.38 5.21 4.05
N TYR A 88 -13.87 6.29 3.43
CA TYR A 88 -13.08 7.36 4.10
C TYR A 88 -13.84 8.69 4.23
N MET A 89 -15.16 8.69 4.02
CA MET A 89 -16.02 9.88 3.99
C MET A 89 -17.22 9.77 4.95
N ASN A 90 -17.24 8.85 5.91
CA ASN A 90 -18.26 8.83 6.95
C ASN A 90 -17.63 8.54 8.33
N ASP A 91 -18.10 9.30 9.32
CA ASP A 91 -17.79 9.27 10.76
C ASP A 91 -17.80 7.86 11.39
#